data_AF-A0A835RU23-F1
#
_entry.id   AF-A0A835RU23-F1
#
_cell.length_a   1.000
_cell.length_b   1.000
_cell.length_c   1.000
_cell.angle_alpha   90.00
_cell.angle_beta   90.00
_cell.angle_gamma   90.00
#
_symmetry.space_group_name_H-M   'P 1'
#
loop_
_entity.id
_entity.type
_entity.pdbx_description
1 polymer ?
#
loop_
_entity_poly.entity_id
_entity_poly.type
_entity_poly.pdbx_seq_one_letter_code
_entity_poly.pdbx_strand_id
1 'polypeptide(L)'
;MSGALQYLESQQNERPELAEWYASLADLYQRKLWHQLTLKLEQFVALAVVQAGDVLIQLYHNFITDFETKINLLKLAHFAVIVSRQYAEKEAAISYLERVVEKLHATREIRAEEPILYVKMQIAAFKLVMGNPKGANNC
;
A
#
# COMPACT_ATOMS: atom_id res chain seq x y z
N MET A 1 -13.33 -3.71 19.68
CA MET A 1 -12.24 -2.94 19.05
C MET A 1 -12.28 -3.20 17.56
N SER A 2 -12.04 -2.20 16.72
CA SER A 2 -11.92 -2.38 15.27
C SER A 2 -10.76 -3.34 14.98
N GLY A 3 -10.92 -4.26 14.01
CA GLY A 3 -9.86 -5.23 13.66
C GLY A 3 -8.53 -4.55 13.32
N ALA A 4 -8.61 -3.37 12.69
CA ALA A 4 -7.51 -2.44 12.45
C ALA A 4 -6.68 -2.12 13.71
N LEU A 5 -7.31 -1.77 14.83
CA LEU A 5 -6.60 -1.39 16.07
C LEU A 5 -5.93 -2.59 16.73
N GLN A 6 -6.61 -3.74 16.73
CA GLN A 6 -6.06 -4.97 17.30
C GLN A 6 -4.82 -5.44 16.51
N TYR A 7 -4.83 -5.27 15.19
CA TYR A 7 -3.66 -5.52 14.35
C TYR A 7 -2.48 -4.62 14.73
N LEU A 8 -2.71 -3.31 14.86
CA LEU A 8 -1.64 -2.36 15.25
C LEU A 8 -1.07 -2.69 16.64
N GLU A 9 -1.91 -3.05 17.60
CA GLU A 9 -1.48 -3.42 18.96
C GLU A 9 -0.61 -4.68 18.96
N SER A 10 -0.98 -5.68 18.14
CA SER A 10 -0.16 -6.88 17.95
C SER A 10 1.20 -6.55 17.33
N GLN A 11 1.22 -5.72 16.27
CA GLN A 11 2.46 -5.31 15.60
C GLN A 11 3.37 -4.48 16.52
N GLN A 12 2.78 -3.64 17.37
CA GLN A 12 3.52 -2.88 18.38
C GLN A 12 4.27 -3.79 19.36
N ASN A 13 3.68 -4.93 19.74
CA ASN A 13 4.30 -5.88 20.65
C ASN A 13 5.38 -6.74 19.96
N GLU A 14 5.17 -7.10 18.69
CA GLU A 14 6.16 -7.83 17.89
C GLU A 14 7.36 -6.96 17.49
N ARG A 15 7.15 -5.66 17.28
CA ARG A 15 8.17 -4.72 16.83
C ARG A 15 8.23 -3.50 17.74
N PRO A 16 8.90 -3.60 18.90
CA PRO A 16 9.02 -2.49 19.83
C PRO A 16 9.72 -1.26 19.22
N GLU A 17 10.56 -1.44 18.20
CA GLU A 17 11.21 -0.36 17.45
C GLU A 17 10.22 0.51 16.64
N LEU A 18 9.07 -0.07 16.28
CA LEU A 18 7.98 0.60 15.55
C LEU A 18 6.79 0.90 16.47
N ALA A 19 6.88 0.58 17.76
CA ALA A 19 5.79 0.73 18.71
C ALA A 19 5.20 2.15 18.71
N GLU A 20 6.06 3.17 18.75
CA GLU A 20 5.62 4.57 18.73
C GLU A 20 4.90 4.95 17.43
N TRP A 21 5.32 4.37 16.30
CA TRP A 21 4.67 4.58 15.01
C TRP A 21 3.27 3.95 14.99
N TYR A 22 3.16 2.68 15.42
CA TYR A 22 1.87 1.99 15.50
C TYR A 22 0.92 2.67 16.49
N ALA A 23 1.41 3.11 17.66
CA ALA A 23 0.64 3.86 18.63
C ALA A 23 0.13 5.20 18.05
N SER A 24 0.99 5.93 17.32
CA SER A 24 0.61 7.17 16.64
C SER A 24 -0.46 6.93 15.56
N LEU A 25 -0.31 5.87 14.76
CA LEU A 25 -1.30 5.49 13.74
C LEU A 25 -2.65 5.12 14.38
N ALA A 26 -2.63 4.39 15.50
CA ALA A 26 -3.82 4.03 16.25
C ALA A 26 -4.56 5.26 16.80
N ASP A 27 -3.84 6.22 17.40
CA ASP A 27 -4.44 7.48 17.90
C ASP A 27 -5.08 8.28 16.75
N LEU A 28 -4.34 8.49 15.66
CA LEU A 28 -4.85 9.22 14.49
C LEU A 28 -6.08 8.54 13.88
N TYR A 29 -6.10 7.21 13.83
CA TYR A 29 -7.24 6.43 13.34
C TYR A 29 -8.44 6.53 14.28
N GLN A 30 -8.26 6.40 15.60
CA GLN A 30 -9.34 6.56 16.59
C GLN A 30 -9.96 7.96 16.52
N ARG A 31 -9.12 8.99 16.35
CA ARG A 31 -9.53 10.38 16.19
C ARG A 31 -10.08 10.71 14.80
N LYS A 32 -10.08 9.73 13.88
CA LYS A 32 -10.55 9.85 12.48
C LYS A 32 -9.84 10.97 11.72
N LEU A 33 -8.56 11.21 12.03
CA LEU A 33 -7.72 12.24 11.40
C LEU A 33 -7.10 11.70 10.11
N TRP A 34 -7.93 11.46 9.09
CA TRP A 34 -7.53 10.76 7.86
C TRP A 34 -6.34 11.40 7.12
N HIS A 35 -6.31 12.74 7.03
CA HIS A 35 -5.19 13.43 6.38
C HIS A 35 -3.88 13.25 7.14
N GLN A 36 -3.87 13.49 8.45
CA GLN A 36 -2.67 13.30 9.29
C GLN A 36 -2.24 11.83 9.31
N LEU A 37 -3.21 10.91 9.36
CA LEU A 37 -2.98 9.47 9.29
C LEU A 37 -2.26 9.11 7.98
N THR A 38 -2.73 9.58 6.83
CA THR A 38 -2.07 9.31 5.55
C THR A 38 -0.65 9.87 5.48
N LEU A 39 -0.40 11.09 5.99
CA LEU A 39 0.94 11.68 6.01
C LEU A 39 1.90 10.89 6.91
N LYS A 40 1.44 10.47 8.08
CA LYS A 40 2.23 9.66 9.02
C LYS A 40 2.49 8.27 8.45
N LEU A 41 1.50 7.69 7.77
CA LEU A 41 1.61 6.42 7.08
C LEU A 41 2.62 6.50 5.92
N GLU A 42 2.65 7.57 5.14
CA GLU A 42 3.65 7.78 4.09
C GLU A 42 5.08 7.77 4.66
N GLN A 43 5.30 8.42 5.80
CA GLN A 43 6.59 8.38 6.50
C GLN A 43 6.91 6.97 6.99
N PHE A 44 5.90 6.26 7.52
CA PHE A 44 6.06 4.90 8.02
C PHE A 44 6.44 3.91 6.93
N VAL A 45 5.78 3.94 5.76
CA VAL A 45 6.10 3.05 4.64
C VAL A 45 7.45 3.39 3.98
N ALA A 46 7.96 4.61 4.18
CA ALA A 46 9.28 5.02 3.72
C ALA A 46 10.41 4.44 4.59
N LEU A 47 10.10 3.91 5.78
CA LEU A 47 11.10 3.28 6.65
C LEU A 47 11.57 1.95 6.06
N ALA A 48 12.89 1.79 5.92
CA ALA A 48 13.50 0.58 5.37
C ALA A 48 13.11 -0.70 6.12
N VAL A 49 12.92 -0.62 7.45
CA VAL A 49 12.49 -1.74 8.30
C VAL A 49 11.06 -2.22 8.00
N VAL A 50 10.22 -1.33 7.48
CA VAL A 50 8.84 -1.62 7.08
C VAL A 50 8.81 -2.14 5.63
N GLN A 51 9.76 -1.70 4.80
CA GLN A 51 9.99 -2.23 3.45
C GLN A 51 10.66 -3.62 3.42
N ALA A 52 10.78 -4.28 4.57
CA ALA A 52 11.30 -5.63 4.67
C ALA A 52 10.18 -6.62 5.02
N GLY A 53 9.94 -7.58 4.12
CA GLY A 53 8.98 -8.67 4.29
C GLY A 53 7.53 -8.27 3.99
N ASP A 54 6.58 -9.00 4.57
CA ASP A 54 5.15 -8.87 4.23
C ASP A 54 4.41 -7.81 5.06
N VAL A 55 5.12 -6.97 5.82
CA VAL A 55 4.52 -6.01 6.76
C VAL A 55 3.61 -5.03 6.04
N LEU A 56 4.09 -4.44 4.94
CA LEU A 56 3.30 -3.49 4.15
C LEU A 56 2.06 -4.14 3.53
N ILE A 57 2.19 -5.40 3.10
CA ILE A 57 1.09 -6.16 2.53
C ILE A 57 0.01 -6.37 3.59
N GLN A 58 0.39 -6.82 4.79
CA GLN A 58 -0.54 -7.02 5.90
C GLN A 58 -1.15 -5.71 6.39
N LEU A 59 -0.36 -4.64 6.50
CA LEU A 59 -0.85 -3.32 6.89
C LEU A 59 -1.90 -2.81 5.89
N TYR A 60 -1.68 -2.99 4.59
CA TYR A 60 -2.65 -2.60 3.59
C TYR A 60 -3.99 -3.33 3.76
N HIS A 61 -3.95 -4.65 3.92
CA HIS A 61 -5.16 -5.48 3.97
C HIS A 61 -5.92 -5.40 5.30
N ASN A 62 -5.23 -5.21 6.43
CA ASN A 62 -5.84 -5.20 7.75
C ASN A 62 -6.16 -3.80 8.27
N PHE A 63 -5.49 -2.77 7.74
CA PHE A 63 -5.62 -1.39 8.22
C PHE A 63 -6.11 -0.45 7.13
N ILE A 64 -5.42 -0.35 5.99
CA ILE A 64 -5.71 0.67 4.96
C ILE A 64 -7.07 0.48 4.30
N THR A 65 -7.44 -0.76 3.98
CA THR A 65 -8.74 -1.14 3.39
C THR A 65 -9.94 -0.68 4.22
N ASP A 66 -9.80 -0.54 5.54
CA ASP A 66 -10.88 -0.13 6.44
C ASP A 66 -11.29 1.34 6.21
N PHE A 67 -10.31 2.20 5.85
CA PHE A 67 -10.51 3.63 5.62
C PHE A 67 -10.17 4.09 4.20
N GLU A 68 -9.98 3.15 3.26
CA GLU A 68 -9.61 3.46 1.87
C GLU A 68 -10.63 4.38 1.17
N THR A 69 -11.91 4.25 1.52
CA THR A 69 -13.02 5.10 1.03
C THR A 69 -13.09 6.47 1.71
N LYS A 70 -12.33 6.71 2.78
CA LYS A 70 -12.27 7.98 3.52
C LYS A 70 -11.10 8.86 3.07
N ILE A 71 -10.12 8.29 2.39
CA ILE A 71 -8.91 8.97 1.92
C ILE A 71 -8.96 9.17 0.41
N ASN A 72 -8.02 9.97 -0.12
CA ASN A 72 -7.89 10.18 -1.55
C ASN A 72 -7.46 8.87 -2.24
N LEU A 73 -8.25 8.42 -3.24
CA LEU A 73 -7.98 7.23 -4.04
C LEU A 73 -6.60 7.29 -4.74
N LEU A 74 -6.09 8.48 -5.06
CA LEU A 74 -4.74 8.65 -5.60
C LEU A 74 -3.66 8.26 -4.58
N LYS A 75 -3.85 8.64 -3.32
CA LYS A 75 -2.94 8.23 -2.24
C LYS A 75 -3.01 6.71 -2.02
N LEU A 76 -4.21 6.14 -2.07
CA LEU A 76 -4.39 4.69 -1.99
C LEU A 76 -3.62 3.96 -3.11
N ALA A 77 -3.72 4.45 -4.35
CA ALA A 77 -2.99 3.91 -5.49
C ALA A 77 -1.46 4.00 -5.31
N HIS A 78 -0.95 5.11 -4.77
CA HIS A 78 0.47 5.22 -4.44
C HIS A 78 0.90 4.16 -3.42
N PHE A 79 0.13 3.96 -2.35
CA PHE A 79 0.41 2.90 -1.37
C PHE A 79 0.38 1.52 -2.01
N ALA A 80 -0.63 1.20 -2.82
CA ALA A 80 -0.72 -0.07 -3.52
C ALA A 80 0.53 -0.35 -4.39
N VAL A 81 1.06 0.67 -5.07
CA VAL A 81 2.29 0.54 -5.86
C VAL A 81 3.53 0.33 -4.99
N ILE A 82 3.61 0.93 -3.81
CA ILE A 82 4.70 0.67 -2.87
C ILE A 82 4.62 -0.77 -2.35
N VAL A 83 3.42 -1.22 -1.98
CA VAL A 83 3.14 -2.60 -1.53
C VAL A 83 3.47 -3.60 -2.64
N SER A 84 3.15 -3.30 -3.90
CA SER A 84 3.44 -4.20 -5.02
C SER A 84 4.95 -4.43 -5.21
N ARG A 85 5.80 -3.48 -4.83
CA ARG A 85 7.27 -3.62 -4.89
C ARG A 85 7.84 -4.57 -3.82
N GLN A 86 7.06 -4.90 -2.80
CA GLN A 86 7.47 -5.80 -1.73
C GLN A 86 7.30 -7.27 -2.10
N TYR A 87 6.47 -7.56 -3.11
CA TYR A 87 6.32 -8.92 -3.62
C TYR A 87 7.62 -9.36 -4.31
N ALA A 88 8.14 -10.52 -3.90
CA ALA A 88 9.29 -11.13 -4.54
C ALA A 88 8.99 -11.50 -6.00
N GLU A 89 7.80 -12.04 -6.26
CA GLU A 89 7.31 -12.40 -7.59
C GLU A 89 6.61 -11.21 -8.24
N LYS A 90 7.09 -10.82 -9.43
CA LYS A 90 6.51 -9.69 -10.18
C LYS A 90 5.11 -10.04 -10.69
N GLU A 91 4.84 -11.29 -11.01
CA GLU A 91 3.53 -11.82 -11.38
C GLU A 91 2.53 -11.63 -10.23
N ALA A 92 2.96 -11.88 -8.99
CA ALA A 92 2.14 -11.65 -7.80
C ALA A 92 1.89 -10.15 -7.58
N ALA A 93 2.91 -9.31 -7.77
CA ALA A 93 2.78 -7.85 -7.73
C ALA A 93 1.75 -7.33 -8.74
N ILE A 94 1.82 -7.81 -9.99
CA ILE A 94 0.89 -7.46 -11.07
C ILE A 94 -0.53 -7.90 -10.70
N SER A 95 -0.69 -9.14 -10.27
CA SER A 95 -2.00 -9.69 -9.88
C SER A 95 -2.64 -8.89 -8.74
N TYR A 96 -1.83 -8.45 -7.77
CA TYR A 96 -2.28 -7.58 -6.68
C TYR A 96 -2.72 -6.20 -7.20
N LEU A 97 -1.92 -5.55 -8.05
CA LEU A 97 -2.27 -4.25 -8.62
C LEU A 97 -3.53 -4.33 -9.51
N GLU A 98 -3.70 -5.40 -10.28
CA GLU A 98 -4.91 -5.63 -11.08
C GLU A 98 -6.16 -5.71 -10.20
N ARG A 99 -6.09 -6.41 -9.05
CA ARG A 99 -7.18 -6.42 -8.06
C ARG A 99 -7.48 -5.04 -7.47
N VAL A 100 -6.45 -4.22 -7.23
CA VAL A 100 -6.65 -2.84 -6.75
C VAL A 100 -7.35 -1.99 -7.82
N VAL A 101 -6.98 -2.14 -9.09
CA VAL A 101 -7.65 -1.47 -10.22
C VAL A 101 -9.13 -1.88 -10.30
N GLU A 102 -9.43 -3.16 -10.16
CA GLU A 102 -10.82 -3.64 -10.16
C GLU A 102 -11.62 -3.04 -9.00
N LYS A 103 -11.04 -2.97 -7.79
CA LYS A 103 -11.67 -2.31 -6.63
C LYS A 103 -11.95 -0.84 -6.89
N LEU A 104 -10.98 -0.10 -7.43
CA LEU A 104 -11.14 1.31 -7.77
C LEU A 104 -12.23 1.52 -8.84
N HIS A 105 -12.30 0.64 -9.84
CA HIS A 105 -13.39 0.64 -10.82
C HIS A 105 -14.75 0.37 -10.16
N ALA A 106 -14.81 -0.52 -9.18
CA ALA A 106 -16.04 -0.86 -8.46
C ALA A 106 -16.58 0.31 -7.61
N THR A 107 -15.71 1.21 -7.13
CA THR A 107 -16.13 2.41 -6.38
C THR A 107 -16.95 3.38 -7.25
N ARG A 108 -16.84 3.31 -8.60
CA ARG A 108 -17.55 4.17 -9.56
C ARG A 108 -17.36 5.67 -9.33
N GLU A 109 -16.27 6.08 -8.70
CA GLU A 109 -15.94 7.48 -8.53
C GLU A 109 -15.30 8.04 -9.80
N ILE A 110 -15.74 9.22 -10.24
CA ILE A 110 -15.14 9.92 -11.40
C ILE A 110 -13.65 10.20 -11.16
N ARG A 111 -13.27 10.45 -9.90
CA ARG A 111 -11.87 10.69 -9.50
C ARG A 111 -11.04 9.42 -9.43
N ALA A 112 -11.63 8.23 -9.64
CA ALA A 112 -10.89 6.98 -9.67
C ALA A 112 -10.13 6.77 -10.98
N GLU A 113 -10.45 7.50 -12.06
CA GLU A 113 -9.77 7.33 -13.36
C GLU A 113 -8.26 7.59 -13.28
N GLU A 114 -7.85 8.66 -12.58
CA GLU A 114 -6.45 9.02 -12.40
C GLU A 114 -5.63 7.96 -11.62
N PRO A 115 -6.05 7.50 -10.42
CA PRO A 115 -5.36 6.40 -9.74
C PRO A 115 -5.39 5.09 -10.53
N ILE A 116 -6.48 4.79 -11.23
CA ILE A 116 -6.56 3.59 -12.09
C ILE A 116 -5.50 3.67 -13.19
N LEU A 117 -5.38 4.82 -13.86
CA LEU A 117 -4.37 5.03 -14.89
C LEU A 117 -2.96 4.90 -14.32
N TYR A 118 -2.70 5.51 -13.16
CA TYR A 118 -1.41 5.42 -12.47
C TYR A 118 -1.02 3.97 -12.16
N VAL A 119 -1.94 3.18 -11.58
CA VAL A 119 -1.67 1.77 -11.27
C VAL A 119 -1.47 0.95 -12.55
N LYS A 120 -2.27 1.18 -13.60
CA LYS A 120 -2.10 0.53 -14.91
C LYS A 120 -0.74 0.83 -15.53
N MET A 121 -0.25 2.06 -15.43
CA MET A 121 1.10 2.42 -15.90
C MET A 121 2.18 1.64 -15.14
N GLN A 122 2.03 1.46 -13.82
CA GLN A 122 2.97 0.67 -13.03
C GLN A 122 2.91 -0.83 -13.39
N ILE A 123 1.72 -1.39 -13.59
CA ILE A 123 1.56 -2.76 -14.10
C ILE A 123 2.27 -2.93 -15.45
N ALA A 124 2.07 -1.98 -16.38
CA ALA A 124 2.73 -2.00 -17.67
C ALA A 124 4.25 -1.95 -17.52
N ALA A 125 4.77 -1.09 -16.63
CA ALA A 125 6.20 -1.05 -16.32
C ALA A 125 6.72 -2.39 -15.77
N PHE A 126 6.01 -3.02 -14.82
CA PHE A 126 6.37 -4.36 -14.34
C PHE A 126 6.37 -5.41 -15.45
N LYS A 127 5.34 -5.42 -16.31
CA LYS A 127 5.23 -6.32 -17.47
C LYS A 127 6.38 -6.11 -18.47
N LEU A 128 6.81 -4.88 -18.72
CA LEU A 128 7.96 -4.58 -19.59
C LEU A 128 9.26 -5.13 -19.01
N VAL A 129 9.47 -5.02 -17.70
CA VAL A 129 10.66 -5.58 -17.05
C VAL A 129 10.62 -7.12 -17.05
N MET A 130 9.44 -7.75 -16.99
CA MET A 130 9.30 -9.21 -17.10
C MET A 130 9.46 -9.72 -18.54
N GLY A 131 8.89 -9.01 -19.51
CA GLY A 131 8.86 -9.39 -20.92
C GLY A 131 10.17 -9.11 -21.68
N ASN A 132 11.18 -8.54 -21.02
CA ASN A 132 12.50 -8.30 -21.61
C ASN A 132 13.60 -9.16 -20.95
N PRO A 133 13.71 -10.46 -21.26
CA PRO A 133 14.84 -11.27 -20.79
C PRO A 133 16.18 -10.98 -21.51
N LYS A 134 16.27 -10.10 -22.51
CA LYS A 134 17.55 -9.77 -23.18
C LYS A 134 17.55 -8.36 -23.79
N GLY A 135 18.27 -7.45 -23.13
CA GLY A 135 18.58 -6.13 -23.68
C GLY A 135 19.64 -5.36 -22.89
N ALA A 136 20.58 -6.06 -22.27
CA ALA A 136 21.77 -5.47 -21.67
C ALA A 136 22.94 -6.44 -21.85
N ASN A 137 23.33 -6.65 -23.11
CA ASN A 137 24.65 -7.10 -23.51
C ASN A 137 24.86 -6.57 -24.95
N ASN A 138 25.93 -5.78 -25.12
CA ASN A 138 26.37 -5.04 -26.31
C ASN A 138 25.63 -3.69 -26.47
N CYS A 139 26.24 -2.53 -26.21
CA CYS A 139 27.61 -2.08 -26.53
C CYS A 139 28.24 -1.26 -25.40
#